data_AF-A0A953PV95-F1
#
_entry.id   AF-A0A953PV95-F1
#
_cell.length_a   1.000
_cell.length_b   1.000
_cell.length_c   1.000
_cell.angle_alpha   90.00
_cell.angle_beta   90.00
_cell.angle_gamma   90.00
#
_symmetry.space_group_name_H-M   'P 1'
#
loop_
_entity.id
_entity.type
_entity.pdbx_description
1 polymer ?
#
loop_
_entity_poly.entity_id
_entity_poly.type
_entity_poly.pdbx_seq_one_letter_code
_entity_poly.pdbx_strand_id
1 'polypeptide(L)' 'IVQKAVLAGIPIVAAVSAPSSLAIDLATDFSVTLVGFVRGGSFNIYTHDARVDQ' A
#
# COMPACT_ATOMS: atom_id res chain seq x y z
N ILE A 1 3.29 -6.17 7.61
CA ILE A 1 3.03 -6.84 6.32
C ILE A 1 3.88 -6.25 5.19
N VAL A 2 4.00 -4.91 5.10
CA VAL A 2 4.78 -4.23 4.05
C VAL A 2 6.22 -4.77 3.94
N GLN A 3 6.96 -4.91 5.04
CA GLN A 3 8.32 -5.50 4.99
C GLN A 3 8.36 -6.90 4.35
N LYS A 4 7.36 -7.75 4.63
CA LYS A 4 7.27 -9.09 4.03
C LYS A 4 6.93 -9.00 2.54
N ALA A 5 6.05 -8.07 2.17
CA ALA A 5 5.69 -7.80 0.78
C ALA A 5 6.90 -7.33 -0.03
N VAL A 6 7.71 -6.43 0.53
CA VAL A 6 8.98 -5.97 -0.05
C VAL A 6 9.92 -7.16 -0.31
N LEU A 7 10.16 -7.99 0.69
CA LEU A 7 11.03 -9.17 0.56
C LEU A 7 10.50 -10.19 -0.47
N ALA A 8 9.18 -10.29 -0.61
CA ALA A 8 8.53 -11.14 -1.59
C ALA A 8 8.42 -10.51 -2.99
N GLY A 9 8.93 -9.28 -3.20
CA GLY A 9 8.84 -8.57 -4.48
C GLY A 9 7.43 -8.16 -4.86
N ILE A 10 6.52 -8.01 -3.89
CA ILE A 10 5.12 -7.65 -4.15
C ILE A 10 5.01 -6.12 -4.31
N PRO A 11 4.58 -5.62 -5.47
CA PRO A 11 4.59 -4.19 -5.77
C PRO A 11 3.40 -3.41 -5.19
N ILE A 12 2.31 -4.10 -4.80
CA ILE A 12 1.07 -3.46 -4.32
C ILE A 12 0.56 -4.21 -3.08
N VAL A 13 0.22 -3.47 -2.02
CA VAL A 13 -0.38 -3.99 -0.78
C VAL A 13 -1.67 -3.25 -0.49
N ALA A 14 -2.77 -4.00 -0.36
CA ALA A 14 -4.10 -3.48 -0.05
C ALA A 14 -4.56 -3.95 1.33
N ALA A 15 -5.11 -3.03 2.13
CA ALA A 15 -5.63 -3.30 3.47
C ALA A 15 -7.04 -2.74 3.66
N VAL A 16 -7.87 -3.48 4.41
CA VAL A 16 -9.26 -3.07 4.73
C VAL A 16 -9.29 -1.98 5.81
N SER A 17 -8.24 -1.86 6.63
CA SER A 17 -8.11 -0.88 7.71
C SER A 17 -7.06 0.20 7.41
N ALA A 18 -6.93 1.17 8.32
CA ALA A 18 -5.90 2.19 8.25
C ALA A 18 -4.48 1.57 8.30
N PRO A 19 -3.55 2.00 7.44
CA PRO A 19 -2.13 1.68 7.59
C PRO A 19 -1.51 2.48 8.75
N SER A 20 -0.42 1.97 9.32
CA SER A 20 0.41 2.72 10.28
C SER A 20 1.40 3.63 9.56
N SER A 21 1.88 4.69 10.22
CA SER A 21 2.89 5.59 9.65
C SER A 21 4.14 4.81 9.19
N LEU A 22 4.63 3.89 10.02
CA LEU A 22 5.75 3.02 9.65
C LEU A 22 5.49 2.19 8.37
N ALA A 23 4.25 1.74 8.16
CA ALA A 23 3.91 1.00 6.94
C ALA A 23 3.94 1.92 5.70
N ILE A 24 3.52 3.18 5.85
CA ILE A 24 3.58 4.19 4.80
C ILE A 24 5.04 4.54 4.47
N ASP A 25 5.87 4.77 5.48
CA ASP A 25 7.29 5.09 5.30
C ASP A 25 8.01 3.97 4.53
N LEU A 26 7.84 2.72 4.98
CA LEU A 26 8.40 1.56 4.29
C LEU A 26 7.87 1.39 2.87
N ALA A 27 6.57 1.61 2.65
CA ALA A 27 6.00 1.51 1.31
C ALA A 27 6.58 2.59 0.38
N THR A 28 6.85 3.78 0.93
CA THR A 28 7.47 4.90 0.22
C THR A 28 8.90 4.53 -0.18
N ASP A 29 9.74 4.14 0.79
CA ASP A 29 11.16 3.84 0.58
C ASP A 29 11.39 2.67 -0.38
N PHE A 30 10.55 1.65 -0.31
CA PHE A 30 10.70 0.42 -1.09
C PHE A 30 9.85 0.39 -2.37
N SER A 31 9.31 1.54 -2.81
CA SER A 31 8.52 1.62 -4.05
C SER A 31 7.34 0.66 -4.11
N VAL A 32 6.65 0.45 -2.98
CA VAL A 32 5.45 -0.37 -2.85
C VAL A 32 4.22 0.53 -2.81
N THR A 33 3.23 0.25 -3.64
CA THR A 33 1.94 0.95 -3.59
C THR A 33 1.15 0.46 -2.40
N LEU A 34 0.88 1.33 -1.44
CA LEU A 34 0.09 1.00 -0.26
C LEU A 34 -1.30 1.59 -0.37
N VAL A 35 -2.31 0.72 -0.28
CA VAL A 35 -3.72 1.07 -0.36
C VAL A 35 -4.41 0.69 0.94
N GLY A 36 -5.18 1.59 1.51
CA GLY A 36 -5.93 1.38 2.75
C GLY A 36 -7.42 1.68 2.61
N PHE A 37 -8.19 1.31 3.63
CA PHE A 37 -9.65 1.48 3.66
C PHE A 37 -10.39 0.87 2.46
N VAL A 38 -9.90 -0.25 1.92
CA VAL A 38 -10.52 -0.91 0.78
C VAL A 38 -11.89 -1.47 1.17
N ARG A 39 -12.98 -0.88 0.66
CA ARG A 39 -14.36 -1.30 0.94
C ARG A 39 -15.30 -0.97 -0.21
N GLY A 40 -16.07 -1.95 -0.68
CA GLY A 40 -17.21 -1.70 -1.57
C GLY A 40 -16.88 -0.92 -2.85
N GLY A 41 -15.66 -1.07 -3.38
CA GLY A 41 -15.19 -0.36 -4.57
C GLY A 41 -14.47 0.97 -4.30
N SER A 42 -14.43 1.45 -3.06
CA SER A 42 -13.62 2.60 -2.68
C SER A 42 -12.35 2.18 -1.93
N PHE A 43 -11.32 3.02 -2.02
CA PHE A 43 -10.03 2.84 -1.38
C PHE A 43 -9.27 4.15 -1.33
N ASN A 44 -8.25 4.23 -0.47
CA ASN A 44 -7.32 5.36 -0.39
C ASN A 44 -5.91 4.88 -0.72
N ILE A 45 -5.26 5.52 -1.69
CA ILE A 45 -3.86 5.29 -2.00
C ILE A 45 -3.01 6.18 -1.09
N TYR A 46 -2.00 5.58 -0.45
CA TYR A 46 -1.08 6.28 0.45
C TYR A 46 0.29 6.53 -0.18
N THR A 47 0.73 5.66 -1.11
CA THR A 47 2.04 5.73 -1.75
C THR A 47 1.97 5.20 -3.18
N HIS A 48 2.82 5.72 -4.07
CA HIS A 48 3.07 5.18 -5.42
C HIS A 48 1.79 4.89 -6.22
N ASP A 49 0.96 5.91 -6.42
CA ASP A 49 -0.36 5.85 -7.07
C ASP A 49 -0.33 5.55 -8.56
N ALA A 50 0.80 5.81 -9.24
CA ALA A 50 0.97 5.57 -10.68
C ALA A 50 0.71 4.12 -11.17
N ARG A 51 0.49 3.15 -10.27
CA ARG A 51 0.18 1.75 -10.59
C ARG A 51 -1.31 1.41 -10.50
N VAL A 52 -2.16 2.35 -10.09
CA VAL A 52 -3.59 2.15 -9.86
C VAL A 52 -4.37 3.19 -10.62
N ASP A 53 -5.21 2.74 -11.55
CA ASP A 53 -6.16 3.59 -12.25
C ASP A 53 -7.37 3.88 -11.33
N GLN A 54 -7.79 5.14 -11.25
CA GLN A 54 -8.98 5.58 -10.49
C GLN A 54 -10.22 5.63 -11.36
#